data_AF-A0A9W6XZL6-F1
#
_entry.id   AF-A0A9W6XZL6-F1
#
_cell.length_a   1.000
_cell.length_b   1.000
_cell.length_c   1.000
_cell.angle_alpha   90.00
_cell.angle_beta   90.00
_cell.angle_gamma   90.00
#
_symmetry.space_group_name_H-M   'P 1'
#
loop_
_entity.id
_entity.type
_entity.pdbx_description
1 polymer ?
#
loop_
_entity_poly.entity_id
_entity_poly.type
_entity_poly.pdbx_seq_one_letter_code
_entity_poly.pdbx_strand_id
1 'polypeptide(L)'
;MVDLVTLPAMPMNWNVMKQLPVQGLDGNVTNRYVPGQIIDWLDCDGPTGLFRWTVRFQNGHEAQFELGEIAELLESSANLGLNITGKIF
;
A
#
# COMPACT_ATOMS: atom_id res chain seq x y z
N MET A 1 -23.88 -4.02 14.89
CA MET A 1 -23.56 -2.61 14.57
C MET A 1 -22.10 -2.45 14.94
N VAL A 2 -21.20 -2.35 13.96
CA VAL A 2 -19.75 -2.24 14.22
C VAL A 2 -19.51 -0.83 14.73
N ASP A 3 -18.92 -0.69 15.91
CA ASP A 3 -18.56 0.60 16.47
C ASP A 3 -17.37 1.15 15.69
N LEU A 4 -17.60 2.15 14.83
CA LEU A 4 -16.57 2.73 13.97
C LEU A 4 -15.40 3.33 14.77
N VAL A 5 -15.59 3.58 16.06
CA VAL A 5 -14.58 4.15 16.97
C VAL A 5 -13.60 3.09 17.50
N THR A 6 -13.91 1.79 17.34
CA THR A 6 -13.02 0.69 17.78
C THR A 6 -12.09 0.17 16.69
N LEU A 7 -12.30 0.57 15.42
CA LEU A 7 -11.42 0.19 14.33
C LEU A 7 -10.23 1.16 14.28
N PRO A 8 -8.98 0.66 14.15
CA PRO A 8 -7.84 1.54 13.92
C PRO A 8 -8.13 2.44 12.71
N ALA A 9 -7.65 3.68 12.74
CA ALA A 9 -7.79 4.57 11.59
C ALA A 9 -7.09 3.91 10.39
N MET A 10 -7.88 3.31 9.49
CA MET A 10 -7.36 2.58 8.35
C MET A 10 -7.03 3.58 7.24
N PRO A 11 -5.77 3.66 6.75
CA PRO A 11 -5.33 4.60 5.73
C PRO A 11 -5.85 4.23 4.32
N MET A 12 -7.16 4.03 4.19
CA MET A 12 -7.81 3.74 2.92
C MET A 12 -7.61 4.89 1.94
N ASN A 13 -7.39 4.54 0.68
CA ASN A 13 -7.08 5.47 -0.41
C ASN A 13 -5.77 6.25 -0.24
N TRP A 14 -4.94 5.92 0.75
CA TRP A 14 -3.62 6.51 0.86
C TRP A 14 -2.67 5.91 -0.17
N ASN A 15 -1.72 6.73 -0.58
CA ASN A 15 -0.80 6.44 -1.66
C ASN A 15 0.52 5.97 -1.10
N VAL A 16 1.05 4.94 -1.73
CA VAL A 16 2.33 4.33 -1.38
C VAL A 16 3.19 4.19 -2.63
N MET A 17 4.49 3.99 -2.44
CA MET A 17 5.44 3.75 -3.51
C MET A 17 6.34 2.58 -3.13
N LYS A 18 6.50 1.63 -4.04
CA LYS A 18 7.37 0.46 -3.84
C LYS A 18 8.27 0.26 -5.04
N GLN A 19 9.51 -0.18 -4.83
CA GLN A 19 10.32 -0.67 -5.95
C GLN A 19 9.78 -2.01 -6.42
N LEU A 20 9.30 -2.05 -7.66
CA LEU A 20 8.79 -3.25 -8.30
C LEU A 20 9.47 -3.46 -9.64
N PRO A 21 9.64 -4.72 -10.09
CA PRO A 21 10.11 -5.01 -11.43
C PRO A 21 9.10 -4.51 -12.46
N VAL A 22 9.59 -3.71 -13.41
CA VAL A 22 8.82 -3.20 -14.55
C VAL A 22 9.55 -3.58 -15.83
N GLN A 23 8.82 -4.18 -16.77
CA GLN A 23 9.35 -4.49 -18.09
C GLN A 23 9.33 -3.23 -18.97
N GLY A 24 10.51 -2.86 -19.46
CA GLY A 24 10.68 -1.78 -20.43
C GLY A 24 10.25 -2.19 -21.85
N LEU A 25 10.13 -1.20 -22.73
CA LEU A 25 9.80 -1.41 -24.16
C LEU A 25 10.85 -2.25 -24.91
N ASP A 26 12.07 -2.25 -24.41
CA ASP A 26 13.21 -3.05 -24.88
C ASP A 26 13.22 -4.48 -24.33
N GLY A 27 12.22 -4.86 -23.52
CA GLY A 27 12.10 -6.17 -22.89
C GLY A 27 12.93 -6.33 -21.63
N ASN A 28 13.73 -5.32 -21.24
CA ASN A 28 14.54 -5.37 -20.02
C ASN A 28 13.68 -5.16 -18.77
N VAL A 29 13.94 -5.95 -17.73
CA VAL A 29 13.27 -5.80 -16.43
C VAL A 29 14.13 -4.91 -15.54
N THR A 30 13.57 -3.78 -15.09
CA THR A 30 14.24 -2.86 -14.17
C THR A 30 13.37 -2.62 -12.94
N ASN A 31 13.98 -2.51 -11.76
CA ASN A 31 13.25 -2.10 -10.57
C ASN A 31 13.01 -0.59 -10.63
N ARG A 32 11.74 -0.19 -10.60
CA ARG A 32 11.32 1.20 -10.56
C ARG A 32 10.40 1.42 -9.39
N TYR A 33 10.41 2.63 -8.86
CA TYR A 33 9.39 3.05 -7.92
C TYR A 33 8.04 3.15 -8.64
N VAL A 34 7.10 2.30 -8.22
CA VAL A 34 5.76 2.24 -8.77
C VAL A 34 4.79 2.77 -7.70
N PRO A 35 4.01 3.83 -8.00
CA PRO A 35 2.95 4.28 -7.12
C PRO A 35 1.84 3.23 -7.00
N GLY A 36 1.24 3.14 -5.83
CA GLY A 36 0.06 2.33 -5.57
C GLY A 36 -0.85 3.01 -4.57
N GLN A 37 -2.05 2.46 -4.42
CA GLN A 37 -3.05 2.94 -3.48
C GLN A 37 -3.55 1.81 -2.61
N ILE A 38 -3.75 2.09 -1.32
CA ILE A 38 -4.43 1.18 -0.40
C ILE A 38 -5.90 1.11 -0.80
N ILE A 39 -6.34 -0.05 -1.27
CA ILE A 39 -7.69 -0.26 -1.82
C ILE A 39 -8.59 -1.12 -0.94
N ASP A 40 -8.01 -1.89 -0.01
CA ASP A 40 -8.76 -2.77 0.87
C ASP A 40 -7.96 -3.12 2.12
N TRP A 41 -8.62 -3.71 3.11
CA TRP A 41 -7.98 -4.39 4.23
C TRP A 41 -8.81 -5.61 4.66
N LEU A 42 -8.12 -6.61 5.20
CA LEU A 42 -8.72 -7.87 5.62
C LEU A 42 -8.46 -8.09 7.11
N ASP A 43 -9.52 -8.40 7.84
CA ASP A 43 -9.41 -9.04 9.15
C ASP A 43 -8.80 -10.44 8.95
N CYS A 44 -7.66 -10.68 9.58
CA CYS A 44 -7.03 -12.00 9.57
C CYS A 44 -7.24 -12.66 10.93
N ASP A 45 -7.87 -13.84 10.94
CA ASP A 45 -8.03 -14.64 12.14
C ASP A 45 -6.66 -15.15 12.62
N GLY A 46 -6.21 -14.61 13.75
CA GLY A 46 -4.97 -14.99 14.43
C GLY A 46 -4.99 -14.49 15.88
N PRO A 47 -4.16 -15.06 16.78
CA PRO A 47 -4.21 -14.76 18.22
C PRO A 47 -3.96 -13.29 18.58
N THR A 48 -3.48 -12.48 17.62
CA THR A 48 -3.19 -11.05 17.76
C THR A 48 -4.00 -10.15 16.81
N GLY A 49 -4.97 -10.69 16.04
CA GLY A 49 -5.85 -9.89 15.17
C GLY A 49 -5.10 -8.92 14.26
N LEU A 50 -4.20 -9.43 13.42
CA LEU A 50 -3.33 -8.58 12.59
C LEU A 50 -4.00 -8.32 11.24
N PHE A 51 -4.62 -7.16 11.12
CA PHE A 51 -5.13 -6.65 9.84
C PHE A 51 -4.05 -6.67 8.75
N ARG A 52 -4.47 -6.94 7.51
CA ARG A 52 -3.61 -6.79 6.32
C ARG A 52 -4.21 -5.79 5.35
N TRP A 53 -3.37 -4.94 4.77
CA TRP A 53 -3.77 -3.93 3.79
C TRP A 53 -3.43 -4.40 2.39
N THR A 54 -4.41 -4.34 1.49
CA THR A 54 -4.22 -4.61 0.07
C THR A 54 -3.90 -3.30 -0.65
N VAL A 55 -2.78 -3.30 -1.36
CA VAL A 55 -2.35 -2.18 -2.22
C VAL A 55 -2.42 -2.62 -3.67
N ARG A 56 -3.05 -1.80 -4.51
CA ARG A 56 -2.98 -1.92 -5.96
C ARG A 56 -1.99 -0.91 -6.53
N PHE A 57 -0.94 -1.40 -7.17
CA PHE A 57 0.07 -0.60 -7.84
C PHE A 57 -0.34 -0.29 -9.29
N GLN A 58 0.16 0.82 -9.82
CA GLN A 58 -0.17 1.29 -11.18
C GLN A 58 0.29 0.35 -12.30
N ASN A 59 1.25 -0.53 -12.03
CA ASN A 59 1.66 -1.59 -12.96
C ASN A 59 0.69 -2.79 -12.97
N GLY A 60 -0.44 -2.70 -12.26
CA GLY A 60 -1.43 -3.78 -12.11
C GLY A 60 -1.06 -4.83 -11.06
N HIS A 61 0.11 -4.72 -10.42
CA HIS A 61 0.48 -5.61 -9.33
C HIS A 61 -0.36 -5.30 -8.08
N GLU A 62 -0.81 -6.33 -7.39
CA GLU A 62 -1.45 -6.23 -6.09
C GLU A 62 -0.62 -6.97 -5.05
N ALA A 63 -0.47 -6.38 -3.87
CA ALA A 63 0.21 -7.00 -2.75
C ALA A 63 -0.47 -6.66 -1.43
N GLN A 64 -0.31 -7.56 -0.46
CA GLN A 64 -0.81 -7.38 0.90
C GLN A 64 0.35 -7.09 1.83
N PHE A 65 0.08 -6.24 2.83
CA PHE A 65 1.07 -5.77 3.79
C PHE A 65 0.50 -5.83 5.20
N GLU A 66 1.34 -6.20 6.17
CA GLU A 66 1.02 -6.09 7.58
C GLU A 66 1.22 -4.64 8.07
N LEU A 67 0.75 -4.32 9.28
CA LEU A 67 0.77 -2.95 9.82
C LEU A 67 2.18 -2.34 9.84
N GLY A 68 3.20 -3.12 10.21
CA GLY A 68 4.58 -2.65 10.23
C GLY A 68 5.09 -2.29 8.82
N GLU A 69 4.84 -3.19 7.87
CA GLU A 69 5.28 -3.01 6.48
C GLU A 69 4.56 -1.83 5.80
N ILE A 70 3.25 -1.65 6.05
CA ILE A 70 2.52 -0.53 5.48
C ILE A 70 2.96 0.80 6.09
N ALA A 71 3.31 0.84 7.38
CA ALA A 71 3.85 2.03 8.02
C ALA A 71 5.20 2.44 7.42
N GLU A 72 6.12 1.48 7.25
CA GLU A 72 7.42 1.72 6.59
C GLU A 72 7.25 2.18 5.14
N LEU A 73 6.28 1.61 4.43
CA LEU A 73 6.01 1.98 3.04
C LEU A 73 5.46 3.41 2.93
N LEU A 74 4.57 3.80 3.84
CA LEU A 74 4.05 5.16 3.92
C LEU A 74 5.15 6.17 4.27
N GLU A 75 5.98 5.87 5.27
CA GLU A 75 7.11 6.73 5.64
C GLU A 75 8.09 6.90 4.47
N SER A 76 8.47 5.79 3.82
CA SER A 76 9.36 5.81 2.65
C SER A 76 8.75 6.62 1.50
N SER A 77 7.44 6.51 1.29
CA SER A 77 6.73 7.28 0.26
C SER A 77 6.76 8.78 0.55
N ALA A 78 6.59 9.17 1.83
CA ALA A 78 6.70 10.57 2.27
C ALA A 78 8.10 11.11 1.96
N ASN A 79 9.13 10.35 2.31
CA ASN A 79 10.53 10.71 2.10
C ASN A 79 10.90 10.84 0.62
N LEU A 80 10.19 10.12 -0.26
CA LEU A 80 10.32 10.24 -1.71
C LEU A 80 9.48 11.39 -2.31
N GLY A 81 8.77 12.15 -1.49
CA GLY A 81 7.96 13.30 -1.91
C GLY A 81 6.59 12.93 -2.47
N LEU A 82 6.12 11.70 -2.28
CA LEU A 82 4.77 11.31 -2.68
C LEU A 82 3.74 12.01 -1.78
N ASN A 83 2.69 12.58 -2.37
CA ASN A 83 1.53 13.02 -1.62
C ASN A 83 0.72 11.79 -1.17
N ILE A 84 0.84 11.42 0.11
CA ILE A 84 0.27 10.20 0.67
C ILE A 84 -1.26 10.26 0.76
N THR A 85 -1.85 11.43 1.02
CA THR A 85 -3.30 11.56 1.29
C THR A 85 -4.07 12.19 0.12
N GLY A 86 -3.37 12.69 -0.89
CA GLY A 86 -3.97 13.31 -2.07
C GLY A 86 -4.50 12.31 -3.10
N LYS A 87 -5.12 12.80 -4.16
CA LYS A 87 -5.47 11.97 -5.32
C LYS A 87 -4.19 11.59 -6.07
N ILE A 88 -4.02 10.30 -6.37
CA ILE A 88 -3.12 9.89 -7.45
C ILE A 88 -3.85 10.24 -8.74
N PHE A 89 -3.38 11.32 -9.39
CA PHE A 89 -3.79 11.87 -10.70
C PHE A 89 -5.08 11.34 -11.32
#